data_AF-A0A7C4MYH8-F1
#
_entry.id   AF-A0A7C4MYH8-F1
#
_cell.length_a   1.000
_cell.length_b   1.000
_cell.length_c   1.000
_cell.angle_alpha   90.00
_cell.angle_beta   90.00
_cell.angle_gamma   90.00
#
_symmetry.space_group_name_H-M   'P 1'
#
loop_
_entity.id
_entity.type
_entity.pdbx_description
1 polymer ?
#
loop_
_entity_poly.entity_id
_entity_poly.type
_entity_poly.pdbx_seq_one_letter_code
_entity_poly.pdbx_strand_id
1 'polypeptide(L)'
;MPTRLAASDFYTYFRPSKCDLRVYFKASGKEEAPHGPYEEVLFRLGEKHEVSDLATFPKVVDLHAGTLQERLSKTAETIEAGATIIYQAVFIGTLQL
;
A
#
# COMPACT_ATOMS: atom_id res chain seq x y z
N MET A 1 10.67 -20.17 -13.33
CA MET A 1 11.36 -19.17 -14.18
C MET A 1 12.86 -19.32 -13.96
N PRO A 2 13.70 -19.36 -15.01
CA PRO A 2 15.14 -19.41 -14.77
C PRO A 2 15.55 -18.06 -14.16
N THR A 3 16.14 -18.11 -12.97
CA THR A 3 16.67 -16.93 -12.28
C THR A 3 17.77 -16.33 -13.16
N ARG A 4 17.50 -15.16 -13.75
CA ARG A 4 18.53 -14.40 -14.46
C ARG A 4 19.55 -13.94 -13.43
N LEU A 5 20.81 -14.32 -13.62
CA LEU A 5 21.92 -13.96 -12.75
C LEU A 5 23.01 -13.35 -13.63
N ALA A 6 23.06 -12.03 -13.65
CA ALA A 6 24.02 -11.21 -14.37
C ALA A 6 25.13 -10.74 -13.42
N ALA A 7 26.28 -10.35 -13.97
CA ALA A 7 27.40 -9.81 -13.18
C ALA A 7 26.99 -8.59 -12.33
N SER A 8 26.05 -7.79 -12.81
CA SER A 8 25.47 -6.66 -12.07
C SER A 8 24.70 -7.09 -10.82
N ASP A 9 24.11 -8.29 -10.81
CA ASP A 9 23.29 -8.76 -9.69
C ASP A 9 24.17 -9.05 -8.46
N PHE A 10 25.41 -9.49 -8.66
CA PHE A 10 26.38 -9.60 -7.57
C PHE A 10 26.71 -8.23 -6.97
N TYR A 11 26.92 -7.21 -7.80
CA TYR A 11 27.17 -5.85 -7.31
C TYR A 11 25.99 -5.31 -6.51
N THR A 12 24.76 -5.46 -7.03
CA THR A 12 23.52 -5.06 -6.35
C THR A 12 23.30 -5.84 -5.05
N TYR A 13 23.65 -7.13 -5.01
CA TYR A 13 23.57 -7.96 -3.80
C TYR A 13 24.51 -7.46 -2.69
N PHE A 14 25.76 -7.13 -3.03
CA PHE A 14 26.74 -6.66 -2.05
C PHE A 14 26.63 -5.16 -1.73
N ARG A 15 25.99 -4.38 -2.61
CA ARG A 15 25.79 -2.93 -2.45
C ARG A 15 24.38 -2.53 -2.90
N PRO A 16 23.34 -2.96 -2.18
CA PRO A 16 21.98 -2.60 -2.51
C PRO A 16 21.79 -1.08 -2.46
N SER A 17 20.93 -0.55 -3.33
CA SER A 17 20.45 0.81 -3.17
C SER A 17 19.68 0.93 -1.85
N LYS A 18 19.45 2.16 -1.36
CA LYS A 18 18.67 2.36 -0.13
C LYS A 18 17.27 1.72 -0.23
N CYS A 19 16.66 1.77 -1.41
CA CYS A 19 15.35 1.17 -1.67
C CYS A 19 15.42 -0.36 -1.62
N ASP A 20 16.42 -0.97 -2.26
CA ASP A 20 16.58 -2.43 -2.26
C ASP A 20 16.93 -2.95 -0.87
N LEU A 21 17.74 -2.20 -0.12
CA LEU A 21 18.11 -2.54 1.24
C LEU A 21 16.89 -2.54 2.18
N ARG A 22 15.96 -1.60 1.99
CA ARG A 22 14.68 -1.59 2.72
C ARG A 22 13.87 -2.86 2.47
N VAL A 23 13.77 -3.30 1.21
CA VAL A 23 13.07 -4.54 0.85
C VAL A 23 13.76 -5.75 1.48
N TYR A 24 15.09 -5.82 1.39
CA TYR A 24 15.88 -6.89 2.00
C TYR A 24 15.69 -6.96 3.52
N PHE A 25 15.77 -5.84 4.23
CA PHE A 25 15.56 -5.81 5.68
C PHE A 25 14.15 -6.18 6.08
N LYS A 26 13.14 -5.72 5.33
CA LYS A 26 11.74 -6.12 5.56
C LYS A 26 11.56 -7.64 5.38
N ALA A 27 12.11 -8.22 4.31
CA ALA A 27 12.05 -9.67 4.08
C ALA A 27 12.81 -10.48 5.14
N SER A 28 13.87 -9.89 5.71
CA SER A 28 14.65 -10.49 6.80
C SER A 28 13.99 -10.33 8.17
N GLY A 29 12.79 -9.76 8.26
CA GLY A 29 12.06 -9.57 9.51
C GLY A 29 12.66 -8.51 10.43
N LYS A 30 13.49 -7.60 9.90
CA LYS A 30 13.97 -6.48 10.71
C LYS A 30 12.85 -5.47 10.92
N GLU A 31 12.71 -5.01 12.16
CA GLU A 31 11.77 -3.96 12.50
C GLU A 31 12.16 -2.65 11.82
N GLU A 32 11.14 -1.96 11.29
CA GLU A 32 11.30 -0.62 10.76
C GLU A 32 11.51 0.36 11.91
N ALA A 33 12.42 1.33 11.73
CA ALA A 33 12.63 2.36 12.73
C ALA A 33 11.32 3.13 12.95
N PRO A 34 11.04 3.56 14.20
CA PRO A 34 9.88 4.41 14.47
C PRO A 34 9.99 5.70 13.67
N HIS A 35 8.84 6.30 13.36
CA HIS A 35 8.79 7.52 12.60
C HIS A 35 9.51 8.67 13.30
N GLY A 36 10.31 9.41 12.53
CA GLY A 36 10.94 10.64 13.01
C GLY A 36 9.95 11.81 13.09
N PRO A 37 10.30 12.92 13.77
CA PRO A 37 9.41 14.09 13.90
C PRO A 37 8.98 14.68 12.55
N TYR A 38 9.87 14.66 11.55
CA TYR A 38 9.55 15.11 10.20
C TYR A 38 8.54 14.18 9.51
N GLU A 39 8.71 12.86 9.67
CA GLU A 39 7.80 11.87 9.09
C GLU A 39 6.41 11.97 9.72
N GLU A 40 6.31 12.17 11.03
CA GLU A 40 5.03 12.42 11.70
C GLU A 40 4.30 13.64 11.13
N VAL A 41 5.02 14.71 10.82
CA VAL A 41 4.43 15.90 10.18
C VAL A 41 3.91 15.54 8.79
N LEU A 42 4.66 14.75 8.01
CA LEU A 42 4.20 14.29 6.70
C LEU A 42 2.93 13.45 6.80
N PHE A 43 2.85 12.50 7.74
CA PHE A 43 1.64 11.71 7.95
C PHE A 43 0.44 12.57 8.28
N ARG A 44 0.58 13.51 9.23
CA ARG A 44 -0.51 14.43 9.60
C ARG A 44 -0.96 15.31 8.44
N LEU A 45 -0.04 15.76 7.59
CA LEU A 45 -0.37 16.53 6.39
C LEU A 45 -1.09 15.66 5.35
N GLY A 46 -0.63 14.43 5.15
CA GLY A 46 -1.28 13.44 4.28
C GLY A 46 -2.72 13.15 4.71
N GLU A 47 -2.93 12.82 5.99
CA GLU A 47 -4.27 12.57 6.54
C GLU A 47 -5.21 13.77 6.33
N LYS A 48 -4.72 14.99 6.60
CA LYS A 48 -5.51 16.21 6.39
C LYS A 48 -5.88 16.41 4.93
N HIS A 49 -4.94 16.16 4.02
CA HIS A 49 -5.18 16.28 2.59
C HIS A 49 -6.22 15.26 2.12
N GLU A 50 -6.08 13.99 2.51
CA GLU A 50 -7.04 12.93 2.17
C GLU A 50 -8.45 13.24 2.69
N VAL A 51 -8.59 13.67 3.94
CA VAL A 51 -9.89 14.05 4.51
C VAL A 51 -10.50 15.24 3.77
N SER A 52 -9.70 16.26 3.47
CA SER A 52 -10.14 17.44 2.72
C SER A 52 -10.63 17.07 1.32
N ASP A 53 -9.88 16.22 0.63
CA ASP A 53 -10.21 15.79 -0.73
C ASP A 53 -11.47 14.92 -0.74
N LEU A 54 -11.62 14.00 0.21
CA LEU A 54 -12.80 13.15 0.33
C LEU A 54 -14.08 13.96 0.56
N ALA A 55 -14.00 15.05 1.33
CA ALA A 55 -15.12 15.95 1.58
C ALA A 55 -15.62 16.68 0.32
N THR A 56 -14.83 16.73 -0.77
CA THR A 56 -15.24 17.36 -2.03
C THR A 56 -16.24 16.53 -2.84
N PHE A 57 -16.36 15.24 -2.51
CA PHE A 57 -17.20 14.31 -3.24
C PHE A 57 -18.59 14.16 -2.59
N PRO A 58 -19.69 14.23 -3.36
CA PRO A 58 -21.03 14.29 -2.81
C PRO A 58 -21.54 12.97 -2.20
N LYS A 59 -21.03 11.82 -2.67
CA LYS A 59 -21.40 10.48 -2.18
C LYS A 59 -20.19 9.55 -2.27
N VAL A 60 -19.48 9.40 -1.17
CA VAL A 60 -18.36 8.47 -1.03
C VAL A 60 -18.77 7.34 -0.10
N VAL A 61 -18.48 6.11 -0.50
CA VAL A 61 -18.50 4.96 0.40
C VAL A 61 -17.10 4.75 0.93
N ASP A 62 -16.91 4.95 2.23
CA ASP A 62 -15.62 4.81 2.89
C ASP A 62 -15.42 3.38 3.44
N LEU A 63 -14.42 2.68 2.90
CA LEU A 63 -14.06 1.32 3.27
C LEU A 63 -12.65 1.23 3.90
N HIS A 64 -12.12 2.30 4.51
CA HIS A 64 -10.77 2.29 5.10
C HIS A 64 -10.65 1.37 6.33
N ALA A 65 -11.74 1.19 7.07
CA ALA A 65 -11.77 0.42 8.31
C ALA A 65 -12.20 -1.03 8.12
N GLY A 66 -11.70 -1.92 8.99
CA GLY A 66 -12.02 -3.35 9.00
C GLY A 66 -10.88 -4.22 8.47
N THR A 67 -11.07 -5.53 8.57
CA THR A 67 -10.14 -6.54 8.05
C THR A 67 -10.12 -6.52 6.52
N LEU A 68 -9.04 -7.06 5.94
CA LEU A 68 -8.91 -7.18 4.48
C LEU A 68 -10.09 -7.93 3.86
N GLN A 69 -10.55 -9.01 4.50
CA GLN A 69 -11.64 -9.86 4.01
C GLN A 69 -12.99 -9.13 4.05
N GLU A 70 -13.29 -8.41 5.14
CA GLU A 70 -14.51 -7.61 5.25
C GLU A 70 -14.53 -6.49 4.21
N ARG A 71 -13.39 -5.80 4.03
CA ARG A 71 -13.26 -4.74 3.03
C ARG A 71 -13.39 -5.27 1.61
N LEU A 72 -12.86 -6.47 1.32
CA LEU A 72 -13.04 -7.12 0.03
C LEU A 72 -14.52 -7.40 -0.27
N SER A 73 -15.25 -8.01 0.68
CA SER A 73 -16.69 -8.28 0.53
C SER A 73 -17.47 -6.99 0.30
N LYS A 74 -17.28 -6.00 1.18
CA LYS A 74 -17.95 -4.70 1.08
C LYS A 74 -17.61 -3.97 -0.22
N THR A 75 -16.38 -4.10 -0.72
CA THR A 75 -16.00 -3.51 -2.00
C THR A 75 -16.85 -4.09 -3.13
N ALA A 76 -16.99 -5.42 -3.20
CA ALA A 76 -17.81 -6.08 -4.21
C ALA A 76 -19.28 -5.65 -4.12
N GLU A 77 -19.87 -5.69 -2.92
CA GLU A 77 -21.25 -5.25 -2.67
C GLU A 77 -21.48 -3.79 -3.09
N THR A 78 -20.51 -2.92 -2.80
CA THR A 78 -20.59 -1.49 -3.09
C THR A 78 -20.50 -1.21 -4.60
N ILE A 79 -19.70 -2.01 -5.32
CA ILE A 79 -19.62 -1.97 -6.79
C ILE A 79 -20.95 -2.45 -7.40
N GLU A 80 -21.49 -3.58 -6.92
CA GLU A 80 -22.77 -4.12 -7.39
C GLU A 80 -23.94 -3.17 -7.13
N ALA A 81 -23.90 -2.42 -6.03
CA ALA A 81 -24.87 -1.37 -5.70
C ALA A 81 -24.72 -0.10 -6.57
N GLY A 82 -23.72 -0.02 -7.45
CA GLY A 82 -23.51 1.09 -8.37
C GLY A 82 -22.94 2.35 -7.72
N ALA A 83 -22.17 2.20 -6.63
CA ALA A 83 -21.53 3.35 -6.00
C ALA A 83 -20.56 4.06 -6.97
N THR A 84 -20.63 5.38 -7.01
CA THR A 84 -19.81 6.18 -7.93
C THR A 84 -18.37 6.34 -7.43
N ILE A 85 -18.18 6.46 -6.12
CA ILE A 85 -16.88 6.68 -5.49
C ILE A 85 -16.77 5.80 -4.26
N ILE A 86 -15.72 4.99 -4.22
CA ILE A 86 -15.40 4.08 -3.13
C ILE A 86 -14.00 4.42 -2.64
N TYR A 87 -13.88 4.87 -1.40
CA TYR A 87 -12.58 5.18 -0.79
C TYR A 87 -12.00 3.91 -0.14
N GLN A 88 -10.70 3.69 -0.36
CA GLN A 88 -9.96 2.54 0.21
C GLN A 88 -10.57 1.17 -0.16
N ALA A 89 -11.11 1.05 -1.37
CA ALA A 89 -11.57 -0.20 -1.95
C ALA A 89 -10.45 -1.26 -2.00
N VAL A 90 -10.82 -2.54 -1.90
CA VAL A 90 -9.86 -3.66 -1.93
C VAL A 90 -10.09 -4.50 -3.18
N PHE A 91 -9.01 -4.75 -3.90
CA PHE A 91 -8.97 -5.70 -5.02
C PHE A 91 -7.81 -6.67 -4.81
N ILE A 92 -8.10 -7.97 -4.85
CA ILE A 92 -7.09 -9.02 -4.74
C ILE A 92 -7.02 -9.75 -6.07
N GLY A 93 -5.89 -9.62 -6.76
CA GLY A 93 -5.60 -10.40 -7.95
C GLY A 93 -4.96 -11.74 -7.58
N THR A 94 -5.45 -12.83 -8.14
CA THR A 94 -4.78 -14.13 -8.12
C THR A 94 -3.95 -14.30 -9.38
N LEU A 95 -2.66 -14.62 -9.23
CA LEU A 95 -1.86 -15.12 -10.35
C LEU A 95 -2.27 -16.57 -10.61
N GLN A 96 -2.86 -16.85 -11.77
CA GLN A 96 -2.90 -18.22 -12.30
C GLN A 96 -1.53 -18.51 -12.92
N LEU A 97 -0.77 -19.38 -12.24
CA LEU A 97 0.50 -19.95 -12.72
C LEU A 97 0.23 -21.23 -13.52
#